data_AF-A0A1G1GYE8-F1
#
_entry.id   AF-A0A1G1GYE8-F1
#
_cell.length_a   1.000
_cell.length_b   1.000
_cell.length_c   1.000
_cell.angle_alpha   90.00
_cell.angle_beta   90.00
_cell.angle_gamma   90.00
#
_symmetry.space_group_name_H-M   'P 1'
#
loop_
_entity.id
_entity.type
_entity.pdbx_description
1 polymer ?
#
loop_
_entity_poly.entity_id
_entity_poly.type
_entity_poly.pdbx_seq_one_letter_code
_entity_poly.pdbx_strand_id
1 'polypeptide(L)'
;MQQLVLSMQGDRAVVLKQGVLDVRVELANTASIFRDEGPQASVTMKFETMRSGLFFRYGATERWELSMEVPMLYRYRGFMDGPIKAVERTTTGLSPARNALGNSAYAFNISRGGQTVASGREGAVGLGDSTVISKYQVLTETASLPAVSIRTALKLPTGDEE
;
A
#
# COMPACT_ATOMS: atom_id res chain seq x y z
N MET A 1 -5.38 -3.24 -11.03
CA MET A 1 -5.48 -1.83 -10.59
C MET A 1 -4.68 -1.63 -9.31
N GLN A 2 -3.53 -0.98 -9.43
CA GLN A 2 -2.73 -0.56 -8.28
C GLN A 2 -3.31 0.72 -7.69
N GLN A 3 -3.37 0.82 -6.36
CA GLN A 3 -3.88 2.01 -5.69
C GLN A 3 -2.94 3.19 -6.02
N LEU A 4 -3.44 4.16 -6.78
CA LEU A 4 -2.72 5.36 -7.26
C LEU A 4 -2.47 6.39 -6.15
N VAL A 5 -2.37 5.98 -4.89
CA VAL A 5 -2.12 6.88 -3.78
C VAL A 5 -0.63 6.93 -3.51
N LEU A 6 -0.01 8.07 -3.81
CA LEU A 6 1.32 8.40 -3.32
C LEU A 6 1.22 8.63 -1.80
N SER A 7 1.36 7.57 -1.01
CA SER A 7 1.37 7.68 0.45
C SER A 7 2.78 8.02 0.92
N MET A 8 3.08 9.31 1.09
CA MET A 8 4.29 9.70 1.84
C MET A 8 4.07 9.32 3.31
N GLN A 9 4.86 8.38 3.82
CA GLN A 9 4.81 8.05 5.25
C GLN A 9 5.12 9.27 6.11
N GLY A 10 4.46 9.34 7.27
CA GLY A 10 4.79 10.31 8.31
C GLY A 10 6.25 10.13 8.72
N ASP A 11 7.01 11.22 8.72
CA ASP A 11 8.43 11.20 9.05
C ASP A 11 8.80 12.50 9.77
N ARG A 12 9.92 12.48 10.49
CA ARG A 12 10.47 13.69 11.10
C ARG A 12 10.96 14.64 10.01
N ALA A 13 10.84 15.95 10.29
CA ALA A 13 11.38 17.00 9.44
C ALA A 13 12.93 17.02 9.43
N VAL A 14 13.55 16.45 10.47
CA VAL A 14 15.01 16.30 10.57
C VAL A 14 15.49 15.23 9.56
N VAL A 15 16.54 15.56 8.82
CA VAL A 15 17.19 14.61 7.89
C VAL A 15 18.09 13.62 8.63
N LEU A 16 18.37 12.48 8.01
CA LEU A 16 19.46 11.61 8.44
C LEU A 16 20.79 12.36 8.46
N LYS A 17 21.64 12.00 9.43
CA LYS A 17 23.01 12.53 9.50
C LYS A 17 23.76 12.22 8.21
N GLN A 18 24.65 13.13 7.83
CA GLN A 18 25.46 12.96 6.63
C GLN A 18 26.22 11.63 6.65
N GLY A 19 26.17 10.91 5.53
CA GLY A 19 26.82 9.61 5.34
C GLY A 19 26.08 8.43 5.98
N VAL A 20 24.98 8.64 6.70
CA VAL A 20 24.20 7.56 7.30
C VAL A 20 23.23 6.97 6.28
N LEU A 21 23.26 5.65 6.16
CA LEU A 21 22.27 4.84 5.44
C LEU A 21 21.33 4.19 6.46
N ASP A 22 20.03 4.40 6.30
CA ASP A 22 18.96 3.69 7.01
C ASP A 22 18.25 2.78 6.01
N VAL A 23 18.04 1.53 6.43
CA VAL A 23 17.35 0.50 5.64
C VAL A 23 16.20 -0.02 6.48
N ARG A 24 14.99 0.07 5.93
CA ARG A 24 13.78 -0.38 6.60
C ARG A 24 13.01 -1.35 5.73
N VAL A 25 12.51 -2.40 6.37
CA VAL A 25 11.56 -3.34 5.79
C VAL A 25 10.21 -3.10 6.46
N GLU A 26 9.17 -2.91 5.65
CA GLU A 26 7.79 -2.80 6.12
C GLU A 26 6.96 -3.93 5.54
N LEU A 27 6.16 -4.57 6.39
CA LEU A 27 5.19 -5.58 5.99
C LEU A 27 3.81 -5.10 6.42
N ALA A 28 2.90 -4.96 5.45
CA ALA A 28 1.53 -4.54 5.70
C ALA A 28 0.56 -5.53 5.04
N ASN A 29 -0.34 -6.10 5.83
CA ASN A 29 -1.39 -6.98 5.31
C ASN A 29 -2.74 -6.25 5.30
N THR A 30 -3.38 -6.21 4.14
CA THR A 30 -4.70 -5.59 3.95
C THR A 30 -5.71 -6.64 3.50
N ALA A 31 -6.76 -6.86 4.28
CA ALA A 31 -7.90 -7.67 3.88
C ALA A 31 -8.91 -6.84 3.10
N SER A 32 -9.16 -7.21 1.84
CA SER A 32 -10.11 -6.53 0.96
C SER A 32 -11.28 -7.44 0.64
N ILE A 33 -12.49 -6.95 0.89
CA ILE A 33 -13.72 -7.60 0.46
C ILE A 33 -14.68 -6.58 -0.13
N PHE A 34 -15.16 -6.84 -1.34
CA PHE A 34 -16.10 -5.99 -2.04
C PHE A 34 -16.90 -6.81 -3.03
N ARG A 35 -18.20 -6.56 -3.09
CA ARG A 35 -19.09 -7.15 -4.09
C ARG A 35 -20.10 -6.11 -4.51
N ASP A 36 -20.15 -5.83 -5.80
CA ASP A 36 -21.14 -4.97 -6.41
C ASP A 36 -21.48 -5.49 -7.81
N GLU A 37 -22.75 -5.52 -8.15
CA GLU A 37 -23.27 -6.10 -9.39
C GLU A 37 -24.31 -5.15 -9.98
N GLY A 38 -23.98 -4.53 -11.10
CA GLY A 38 -24.86 -3.64 -11.85
C GLY A 38 -24.92 -3.98 -13.34
N PRO A 39 -25.88 -3.41 -14.10
CA PRO A 39 -26.08 -3.72 -15.52
C PRO A 39 -24.87 -3.42 -16.41
N GLN A 40 -24.02 -2.48 -16.01
CA GLN A 40 -22.87 -2.03 -16.79
C GLN A 40 -21.51 -2.42 -16.19
N ALA A 41 -21.45 -2.83 -14.93
CA ALA A 41 -20.21 -3.22 -14.27
C ALA A 41 -20.48 -4.22 -13.14
N SER A 42 -19.59 -5.20 -12.99
CA SER A 42 -19.58 -6.09 -11.83
C SER A 42 -18.19 -6.14 -11.22
N VAL A 43 -18.13 -6.12 -9.89
CA VAL A 43 -16.90 -6.11 -9.11
C VAL A 43 -17.05 -7.16 -8.03
N THR A 44 -16.19 -8.17 -8.06
CA THR A 44 -16.10 -9.17 -7.00
C THR A 44 -14.65 -9.31 -6.57
N MET A 45 -14.36 -8.90 -5.34
CA MET A 45 -13.03 -8.91 -4.75
C MET A 45 -13.11 -9.51 -3.35
N LYS A 46 -12.29 -10.54 -3.11
CA LYS A 46 -12.04 -11.13 -1.80
C LYS A 46 -10.62 -11.69 -1.81
N PHE A 47 -9.70 -10.99 -1.18
CA PHE A 47 -8.32 -11.42 -1.01
C PHE A 47 -7.64 -10.59 0.08
N GLU A 48 -6.51 -11.07 0.55
CA GLU A 48 -5.56 -10.28 1.31
C GLU A 48 -4.38 -9.89 0.42
N THR A 49 -3.90 -8.66 0.62
CA THR A 49 -2.69 -8.15 -0.01
C THR A 49 -1.63 -7.97 1.05
N MET A 50 -0.52 -8.71 0.93
CA MET A 50 0.70 -8.44 1.66
C MET A 50 1.56 -7.47 0.83
N ARG A 51 1.77 -6.26 1.34
CA ARG A 51 2.73 -5.29 0.81
C ARG A 51 4.02 -5.39 1.60
N SER A 52 5.11 -5.68 0.91
CA SER A 52 6.46 -5.66 1.47
C SER A 52 7.20 -4.47 0.87
N GLY A 53 7.56 -3.47 1.68
CA GLY A 53 8.30 -2.29 1.24
C GLY A 53 9.75 -2.34 1.70
N LEU A 54 10.69 -2.18 0.77
CA LEU A 54 12.09 -1.90 1.07
C LEU A 54 12.33 -0.41 0.94
N PHE A 55 12.74 0.22 2.04
CA PHE A 55 13.02 1.65 2.10
C PHE A 55 14.50 1.86 2.36
N PHE A 56 15.13 2.64 1.49
CA PHE A 56 16.50 3.10 1.62
C PHE A 56 16.45 4.60 1.85
N ARG A 57 17.15 5.09 2.87
CA ARG A 57 17.30 6.51 3.14
C ARG A 57 18.76 6.83 3.38
N TYR A 58 19.25 7.88 2.73
CA TYR A 58 20.65 8.29 2.79
C TYR A 58 20.77 9.77 3.10
N GLY A 59 21.48 10.12 4.18
CA GLY A 59 21.84 11.50 4.48
C GLY A 59 22.93 12.00 3.55
N ALA A 60 22.55 12.65 2.46
CA ALA A 60 23.49 13.16 1.46
C ALA A 60 24.33 14.34 2.02
N THR A 61 23.71 15.20 2.82
CA THR A 61 24.37 16.31 3.53
C THR A 61 23.74 16.49 4.91
N GLU A 62 24.23 17.44 5.71
CA GLU A 62 23.60 17.81 7.00
C GLU A 62 22.15 18.31 6.89
N ARG A 63 21.69 18.67 5.67
CA ARG A 63 20.34 19.19 5.42
C ARG A 63 19.59 18.47 4.31
N TRP A 64 20.19 17.45 3.69
CA TRP A 64 19.61 16.80 2.53
C TRP A 64 19.61 15.29 2.69
N GLU A 65 18.45 14.68 2.47
CA GLU A 65 18.24 13.24 2.52
C GLU A 65 17.60 12.79 1.20
N LEU A 66 18.15 11.71 0.65
CA LEU A 66 17.59 11.00 -0.49
C LEU A 66 16.99 9.69 -0.01
N SER A 67 15.90 9.27 -0.62
CA SER A 67 15.26 7.99 -0.28
C SER A 67 14.71 7.29 -1.51
N MET A 68 14.64 5.97 -1.42
CA MET A 68 14.02 5.11 -2.42
C MET A 68 13.14 4.08 -1.72
N GLU A 69 11.94 3.87 -2.24
CA GLU A 69 11.04 2.81 -1.84
C GLU A 69 10.86 1.84 -3.01
N VAL A 70 11.03 0.55 -2.73
CA VAL A 70 10.72 -0.56 -3.66
C VAL A 70 9.62 -1.42 -3.02
N PRO A 71 8.36 -1.27 -3.44
CA PRO A 71 7.26 -2.07 -2.93
C PRO A 71 7.08 -3.37 -3.73
N MET A 72 6.85 -4.47 -3.03
CA MET A 72 6.41 -5.74 -3.57
C MET A 72 5.01 -6.06 -3.06
N LEU A 73 4.13 -6.53 -3.93
CA LEU A 73 2.75 -6.87 -3.61
C LEU A 73 2.53 -8.37 -3.83
N TYR A 74 1.89 -9.00 -2.86
CA TYR A 74 1.50 -10.40 -2.93
C TYR A 74 0.02 -10.55 -2.56
N ARG A 75 -0.79 -11.07 -3.49
CA ARG A 75 -2.24 -11.27 -3.27
C ARG A 75 -2.53 -12.75 -3.04
N TYR A 76 -3.23 -13.05 -1.95
CA TYR A 76 -3.50 -14.41 -1.52
C TYR A 76 -4.83 -14.51 -0.78
N ARG A 77 -5.29 -15.73 -0.46
CA ARG A 77 -6.57 -15.95 0.24
C ARG A 77 -6.64 -15.28 1.62
N GLY A 78 -5.49 -15.12 2.28
CA GLY A 78 -5.42 -14.49 3.59
C GLY A 78 -5.68 -15.39 4.79
N PHE A 79 -5.55 -14.80 5.98
CA PHE A 79 -5.87 -15.44 7.27
C PHE A 79 -6.81 -14.60 8.15
N MET A 80 -7.06 -13.34 7.80
CA MET A 80 -7.85 -12.39 8.58
C MET A 80 -9.36 -12.61 8.47
N ASP A 81 -9.86 -13.39 7.51
CA ASP A 81 -11.31 -13.62 7.35
C ASP A 81 -11.96 -14.17 8.63
N GLY A 82 -11.30 -15.06 9.36
CA GLY A 82 -11.79 -15.60 10.62
C GLY A 82 -11.92 -14.55 11.74
N PRO A 83 -10.81 -13.89 12.14
CA PRO A 83 -10.84 -12.80 13.12
C PRO A 83 -11.83 -11.68 12.78
N ILE A 84 -11.90 -11.26 11.51
CA ILE A 84 -12.84 -10.22 11.09
C ILE A 84 -14.29 -10.70 11.24
N LYS A 85 -14.62 -11.94 10.82
CA LYS A 85 -15.97 -12.51 11.02
C LYS A 85 -16.36 -12.56 12.49
N ALA A 86 -15.42 -12.86 13.39
CA ALA A 86 -15.69 -12.89 14.82
C ALA A 86 -16.09 -11.50 15.32
N VAL A 87 -15.33 -10.46 14.97
CA VAL A 87 -15.65 -9.07 15.34
C VAL A 87 -16.96 -8.62 14.70
N GLU A 88 -17.12 -8.77 13.39
CA GLU A 88 -18.34 -8.37 12.65
C GLU A 88 -19.60 -9.00 13.27
N ARG A 89 -19.57 -10.30 13.61
CA ARG A 89 -20.72 -10.98 14.26
C ARG A 89 -21.06 -10.39 15.63
N THR A 90 -20.07 -9.89 16.36
CA THR A 90 -20.27 -9.33 17.70
C THR A 90 -20.67 -7.85 17.70
N THR A 91 -20.41 -7.12 16.61
CA THR A 91 -20.60 -5.67 16.56
C THR A 91 -21.70 -5.26 15.59
N THR A 92 -21.52 -5.51 14.30
CA THR A 92 -22.34 -4.95 13.22
C THR A 92 -23.23 -5.98 12.53
N GLY A 93 -23.05 -7.27 12.82
CA GLY A 93 -23.45 -8.35 11.93
C GLY A 93 -22.47 -8.53 10.77
N LEU A 94 -22.53 -9.70 10.13
CA LEU A 94 -21.68 -10.00 8.96
C LEU A 94 -22.01 -9.05 7.80
N SER A 95 -20.96 -8.52 7.17
CA SER A 95 -21.16 -7.68 5.98
C SER A 95 -21.81 -8.49 4.83
N PRO A 96 -22.74 -7.89 4.04
CA PRO A 96 -23.41 -8.60 2.94
C PRO A 96 -22.44 -9.20 1.93
N ALA A 97 -21.38 -8.46 1.55
CA ALA A 97 -20.34 -8.95 0.66
C ALA A 97 -19.60 -10.17 1.24
N ARG A 98 -19.32 -10.18 2.55
CA ARG A 98 -18.69 -11.33 3.23
C ARG A 98 -19.60 -12.53 3.33
N ASN A 99 -20.89 -12.31 3.56
CA ASN A 99 -21.87 -13.38 3.56
C ASN A 99 -22.00 -14.01 2.16
N ALA A 100 -22.13 -13.17 1.13
CA ALA A 100 -22.26 -13.61 -0.27
C ALA A 100 -21.01 -14.31 -0.81
N LEU A 101 -19.82 -13.96 -0.32
CA LEU A 101 -18.54 -14.58 -0.70
C LEU A 101 -18.04 -15.58 0.36
N GLY A 102 -18.93 -16.09 1.22
CA GLY A 102 -18.58 -16.96 2.34
C GLY A 102 -17.87 -18.25 1.93
N ASN A 103 -18.25 -18.81 0.77
CA ASN A 103 -17.72 -20.08 0.24
C ASN A 103 -16.51 -19.89 -0.69
N SER A 104 -16.14 -18.66 -1.04
CA SER A 104 -15.01 -18.38 -1.92
C SER A 104 -13.76 -18.10 -1.07
N ALA A 105 -12.66 -18.82 -1.29
CA ALA A 105 -11.40 -18.56 -0.60
C ALA A 105 -10.67 -17.33 -1.19
N TYR A 106 -10.82 -17.10 -2.48
CA TYR A 106 -10.22 -15.99 -3.22
C TYR A 106 -11.14 -15.58 -4.36
N ALA A 107 -11.26 -14.28 -4.62
CA ALA A 107 -11.95 -13.76 -5.79
C ALA A 107 -11.32 -12.44 -6.23
N PHE A 108 -10.99 -12.28 -7.51
CA PHE A 108 -10.59 -10.99 -8.04
C PHE A 108 -11.04 -10.88 -9.49
N ASN A 109 -12.23 -10.31 -9.70
CA ASN A 109 -12.82 -10.09 -11.01
C ASN A 109 -13.51 -8.73 -11.05
N ILE A 110 -13.17 -7.95 -12.06
CA ILE A 110 -13.77 -6.66 -12.38
C ILE A 110 -14.17 -6.71 -13.84
N SER A 111 -15.47 -6.56 -14.12
CA SER A 111 -16.00 -6.50 -15.47
C SER A 111 -16.75 -5.20 -15.72
N ARG A 112 -16.72 -4.72 -16.96
CA ARG A 112 -17.49 -3.57 -17.44
C ARG A 112 -18.01 -3.89 -18.83
N GLY A 113 -19.31 -3.71 -19.05
CA GLY A 113 -19.95 -4.00 -20.34
C GLY A 113 -19.78 -5.46 -20.80
N GLY A 114 -19.72 -6.42 -19.86
CA GLY A 114 -19.50 -7.83 -20.17
C GLY A 114 -18.04 -8.21 -20.48
N GLN A 115 -17.11 -7.26 -20.48
CA GLN A 115 -15.67 -7.51 -20.65
C GLN A 115 -14.95 -7.44 -19.30
N THR A 116 -14.05 -8.39 -19.05
CA THR A 116 -13.16 -8.37 -17.89
C THR A 116 -12.14 -7.24 -18.06
N VAL A 117 -12.20 -6.24 -17.18
CA VAL A 117 -11.29 -5.09 -17.15
C VAL A 117 -10.07 -5.38 -16.27
N ALA A 118 -10.25 -6.16 -15.21
CA ALA A 118 -9.16 -6.63 -14.37
C ALA A 118 -9.54 -7.95 -13.72
N SER A 119 -8.61 -8.88 -13.68
CA SER A 119 -8.72 -10.12 -12.94
C SER A 119 -7.36 -10.50 -12.40
N GLY A 120 -7.30 -11.31 -11.36
CA GLY A 120 -6.03 -11.86 -10.91
C GLY A 120 -6.20 -13.22 -10.29
N ARG A 121 -5.10 -13.95 -10.21
CA ARG A 121 -5.01 -15.28 -9.61
C ARG A 121 -4.45 -15.20 -8.19
N GLU A 122 -4.82 -16.18 -7.37
CA GLU A 122 -4.20 -16.36 -6.07
C GLU A 122 -2.70 -16.60 -6.23
N GLY A 123 -1.89 -16.03 -5.35
CA GLY A 123 -0.45 -16.25 -5.32
C GLY A 123 0.33 -15.39 -6.31
N ALA A 124 -0.31 -14.44 -6.98
CA ALA A 124 0.38 -13.48 -7.84
C ALA A 124 1.29 -12.58 -6.99
N VAL A 125 2.58 -12.55 -7.35
CA VAL A 125 3.59 -11.62 -6.86
C VAL A 125 3.82 -10.60 -7.97
N GLY A 126 3.79 -9.32 -7.64
CA GLY A 126 4.14 -8.26 -8.57
C GLY A 126 4.94 -7.17 -7.87
N LEU A 127 5.92 -6.63 -8.56
CA LEU A 127 6.56 -5.39 -8.13
C LEU A 127 5.56 -4.25 -8.27
N GLY A 128 5.62 -3.33 -7.32
CA GLY A 128 4.94 -2.05 -7.45
C GLY A 128 5.87 -0.97 -7.95
N ASP A 129 5.26 0.13 -8.34
CA ASP A 129 5.96 1.36 -8.68
C ASP A 129 6.89 1.83 -7.56
N SER A 130 8.16 1.93 -7.90
CA SER A 130 9.18 2.44 -6.98
C SER A 130 9.05 3.95 -6.86
N THR A 131 9.36 4.50 -5.69
CA THR A 131 9.27 5.94 -5.43
C THR A 131 10.62 6.47 -4.97
N VAL A 132 11.10 7.53 -5.61
CA VAL A 132 12.28 8.28 -5.17
C VAL A 132 11.80 9.52 -4.43
N ILE A 133 12.36 9.77 -3.25
CA ILE A 133 12.01 10.89 -2.38
C ILE A 133 13.26 11.72 -2.12
N SER A 134 13.11 13.04 -2.18
CA SER A 134 14.12 14.00 -1.75
C SER A 134 13.55 14.83 -0.61
N LYS A 135 14.31 14.96 0.48
CA LYS A 135 13.94 15.77 1.64
C LYS A 135 15.04 16.79 1.92
N TYR A 136 14.67 18.06 1.88
CA TYR A 136 15.55 19.16 2.22
C TYR A 136 15.07 19.86 3.49
N GLN A 137 15.91 19.89 4.51
CA GLN A 137 15.64 20.57 5.77
C GLN A 137 15.91 22.07 5.63
N VAL A 138 14.83 22.84 5.61
CA VAL A 138 14.84 24.30 5.47
C VAL A 138 15.20 24.96 6.79
N LEU A 139 14.62 24.48 7.90
CA LEU A 139 14.90 24.97 9.25
C LEU A 139 15.38 23.83 10.15
N THR A 140 16.46 24.09 10.87
CA THR A 140 16.97 23.19 11.91
C THR A 140 16.26 23.50 13.22
N GLU A 141 15.92 22.45 13.96
CA GLU A 141 15.29 22.58 15.28
C GLU A 141 16.23 23.29 16.27
N THR A 142 15.67 24.21 17.05
CA THR A 142 16.34 24.90 18.15
C THR A 142 15.40 24.95 19.36
N ALA A 143 15.82 25.58 20.47
CA ALA A 143 14.97 25.73 21.65
C ALA A 143 13.65 26.49 21.38
N SER A 144 13.59 27.33 20.34
CA SER A 144 12.44 28.18 20.03
C SER A 144 11.85 27.98 18.64
N LEU A 145 12.50 27.19 17.78
CA LEU A 145 12.05 26.97 16.39
C LEU A 145 11.96 25.48 16.08
N PRO A 146 10.86 25.02 15.45
CA PRO A 146 10.75 23.64 15.00
C PRO A 146 11.61 23.37 13.77
N ALA A 147 11.95 22.10 13.55
CA ALA A 147 12.49 21.69 12.26
C ALA A 147 11.41 21.79 11.17
N VAL A 148 11.80 22.27 9.99
CA VAL A 148 10.93 22.35 8.81
C VAL A 148 11.68 21.76 7.62
N SER A 149 11.01 20.92 6.85
CA SER A 149 11.56 20.31 5.65
C SER A 149 10.57 20.31 4.50
N ILE A 150 11.09 20.44 3.29
CA ILE A 150 10.33 20.22 2.06
C ILE A 150 10.65 18.81 1.57
N ARG A 151 9.59 18.06 1.21
CA ARG A 151 9.70 16.71 0.64
C ARG A 151 9.12 16.71 -0.75
N THR A 152 9.85 16.12 -1.69
CA THR A 152 9.38 15.84 -3.04
C THR A 152 9.49 14.34 -3.29
N ALA A 153 8.48 13.76 -3.93
CA ALA A 153 8.49 12.35 -4.31
C ALA A 153 8.10 12.19 -5.77
N LEU A 154 8.81 11.30 -6.44
CA LEU A 154 8.59 10.92 -7.83
C LEU A 154 8.32 9.42 -7.85
N LYS A 155 7.10 9.07 -8.25
CA LYS A 155 6.66 7.69 -8.42
C LYS A 155 6.99 7.25 -9.84
N LEU A 156 7.75 6.17 -9.96
CA LEU A 156 8.23 5.62 -11.23
C LEU A 156 7.36 4.43 -11.62
N PRO A 157 6.96 4.29 -12.90
CA PRO A 157 6.15 3.17 -13.38
C PRO A 157 7.00 1.91 -13.55
N THR A 158 7.58 1.41 -12.46
CA THR A 158 8.42 0.19 -12.44
C THR A 158 7.65 -1.03 -11.98
N GLY A 159 6.37 -0.88 -11.61
CA GLY A 159 5.55 -2.01 -11.23
C GLY A 159 5.20 -2.89 -12.43
N ASP A 160 4.91 -4.16 -12.15
CA ASP A 160 4.49 -5.10 -13.17
C ASP A 160 3.04 -4.85 -13.59
N GLU A 161 2.78 -4.90 -14.90
CA GLU A 161 1.44 -4.89 -15.49
C GLU A 161 0.84 -6.31 -15.53
N GLU A 162 0.63 -6.95 -14.36
CA GLU A 162 -0.24 -8.14 -14.26
C GLU A 162 -1.65 -7.79 -13.76
#